data_AF-A0A800FXF3-F1
#
_entry.id   AF-A0A800FXF3-F1
#
_cell.length_a   1.000
_cell.length_b   1.000
_cell.length_c   1.000
_cell.angle_alpha   90.00
_cell.angle_beta   90.00
_cell.angle_gamma   90.00
#
_symmetry.space_group_name_H-M   'P 1'
#
loop_
_entity.id
_entity.type
_entity.pdbx_description
1 polymer ?
#
loop_
_entity_poly.entity_id
_entity_poly.type
_entity_poly.pdbx_seq_one_letter_code
_entity_poly.pdbx_strand_id
1 'polypeptide(L)' 'MMGLGITEILLIFLFVIFFFGGAKKIPMIAKGLGTGIRNFKGELKKPESTNDDETSENSSDTEESY' A
#
# COMPACT_ATOMS: atom_id res chain seq x y z
N MET A 1 3.15 -31.76 -0.06
CA MET A 1 2.43 -30.49 0.13
C MET A 1 3.16 -29.71 1.22
N MET A 2 3.99 -28.74 0.84
CA MET A 2 4.68 -27.83 1.77
C MET A 2 4.59 -26.42 1.16
N GLY A 3 3.39 -25.86 1.22
CA GLY A 3 3.19 -24.44 0.95
C GLY A 3 3.18 -23.72 2.28
N LEU A 4 3.90 -22.62 2.40
CA LEU A 4 3.75 -21.72 3.54
C LEU A 4 2.32 -21.17 3.49
N GLY A 5 1.53 -21.48 4.52
CA GLY A 5 0.19 -20.94 4.66
C GLY A 5 0.23 -19.48 5.08
N ILE A 6 -0.92 -18.82 4.96
CA ILE A 6 -1.12 -17.44 5.42
C ILE A 6 -0.75 -17.28 6.90
N THR A 7 -1.00 -18.32 7.70
CA THR A 7 -0.76 -18.35 9.14
C THR A 7 0.74 -18.34 9.43
N GLU A 8 1.52 -19.17 8.72
CA GLU A 8 2.97 -19.24 8.85
C GLU A 8 3.63 -17.94 8.41
N ILE A 9 3.17 -17.33 7.31
CA ILE A 9 3.67 -16.05 6.80
C ILE A 9 3.46 -14.93 7.84
N LEU A 10 2.27 -14.87 8.46
CA LEU A 10 1.97 -13.91 9.53
C LEU A 10 2.88 -14.09 10.74
N LEU A 11 3.14 -15.34 11.14
CA LEU A 11 4.02 -15.67 12.25
C LEU A 11 5.46 -15.22 11.97
N ILE A 12 5.98 -15.50 10.78
CA ILE A 12 7.32 -15.07 10.34
C ILE A 12 7.40 -13.53 10.30
N PHE A 13 6.38 -12.87 9.75
CA PHE A 13 6.33 -11.41 9.68
C PHE A 13 6.37 -10.76 11.07
N LEU A 14 5.65 -11.34 12.04
CA LEU A 14 5.68 -10.89 13.44
C LEU A 14 7.09 -11.00 14.04
N PHE A 15 7.79 -12.12 13.81
CA PHE A 15 9.18 -12.29 14.23
C PHE A 15 10.10 -11.25 13.58
N VAL A 16 9.98 -11.01 12.28
CA VAL A 16 10.79 -10.00 11.58
C VAL A 16 10.56 -8.61 12.20
N ILE A 17 9.33 -8.22 12.48
CA ILE A 17 9.01 -6.93 13.11
C ILE A 17 9.62 -6.82 14.50
N PHE A 18 9.58 -7.89 15.30
CA PHE A 18 10.15 -7.92 16.65
C PHE A 18 11.67 -7.71 16.61
N PHE A 19 12.37 -8.35 15.67
CA PHE A 19 13.82 -8.25 15.54
C PHE A 19 14.30 -6.96 14.83
N PHE A 20 13.55 -6.43 13.86
CA PHE A 20 13.94 -5.25 13.07
C PHE A 20 13.55 -3.89 13.68
N GLY A 21 13.18 -3.85 14.96
CA GLY A 21 12.98 -2.58 15.68
C GLY A 21 11.55 -2.04 15.65
N GLY A 22 10.56 -2.93 15.53
CA GLY A 22 9.16 -2.67 15.87
C GLY A 22 8.28 -2.15 14.74
N ALA A 23 6.96 -2.23 14.95
CA ALA A 23 5.92 -1.96 13.97
C ALA A 23 5.89 -0.51 13.44
N LYS A 24 6.70 0.41 13.99
CA LYS A 24 6.78 1.81 13.53
C LYS A 24 7.60 2.01 12.25
N LYS A 25 8.54 1.10 11.94
CA LYS A 25 9.36 1.18 10.73
C LYS A 25 8.59 0.75 9.47
N ILE A 26 7.75 -0.27 9.59
CA ILE A 26 6.88 -0.79 8.51
C ILE A 26 6.02 0.30 7.85
N PRO A 27 5.22 1.12 8.57
CA PRO A 27 4.35 2.13 7.97
C PRO A 27 5.16 3.26 7.32
N MET A 28 6.33 3.60 7.86
CA MET A 28 7.21 4.62 7.27
C MET A 28 7.74 4.16 5.90
N ILE A 29 8.18 2.89 5.81
CA ILE A 29 8.67 2.29 4.57
C ILE A 29 7.51 2.09 3.58
N ALA A 30 6.37 1.59 4.03
CA ALA A 30 5.18 1.41 3.20
C ALA A 30 4.69 2.74 2.60
N LYS A 31 4.70 3.82 3.38
CA LYS A 31 4.34 5.16 2.89
C LYS A 31 5.32 5.64 1.81
N GLY A 32 6.63 5.47 2.02
CA GLY A 32 7.65 5.83 1.04
C GLY A 32 7.57 5.00 -0.25
N LEU A 33 7.43 3.68 -0.13
CA LEU A 33 7.28 2.77 -1.27
C LEU A 33 5.97 3.01 -2.03
N GLY A 34 4.85 3.20 -1.32
CA GLY A 34 3.55 3.46 -1.93
C GLY A 34 3.51 4.77 -2.71
N THR A 35 4.10 5.85 -2.17
CA THR A 35 4.25 7.11 -2.91
C THR A 35 5.18 6.96 -4.11
N GLY A 36 6.30 6.23 -3.97
CA GLY A 36 7.22 5.96 -5.07
C GLY A 36 6.57 5.17 -6.22
N ILE A 37 5.84 4.10 -5.89
CA ILE A 37 5.10 3.29 -6.87
C ILE A 37 4.00 4.14 -7.54
N ARG A 38 3.29 4.98 -6.80
CA ARG A 38 2.25 5.86 -7.35
C ARG A 38 2.81 6.87 -8.35
N ASN A 39 3.92 7.51 -8.01
CA ASN A 39 4.59 8.47 -8.89
C ASN A 39 5.12 7.76 -10.15
N PHE A 40 5.77 6.60 -9.98
CA PHE A 40 6.28 5.79 -11.08
C PHE A 40 5.16 5.31 -12.02
N LYS A 41 4.03 4.85 -11.47
CA LYS A 41 2.85 4.46 -12.25
C LYS A 41 2.24 5.66 -12.99
N GLY A 42 2.21 6.84 -12.37
CA GLY A 42 1.73 8.08 -12.98
C GLY A 42 2.60 8.53 -14.16
N GLU A 43 3.91 8.50 -14.01
CA GLU A 43 4.87 8.82 -15.08
C GLU A 43 4.81 7.81 -16.23
N LEU A 44 4.69 6.51 -15.94
CA LEU A 44 4.53 5.45 -16.95
C LEU A 44 3.19 5.52 -17.71
N LYS A 45 2.16 6.14 -17.15
CA LYS A 45 0.84 6.31 -17.79
C LYS A 45 0.75 7.59 -18.63
N LYS A 46 1.67 8.54 -18.41
CA LYS A 46 1.74 9.83 -19.11
C LYS A 46 2.19 9.81 -20.59
N PRO A 47 2.91 8.80 -21.13
CA PRO A 47 3.24 8.79 -22.56
C PRO A 47 2.08 8.36 -23.48
N GLU A 48 0.92 7.93 -22.97
CA GLU A 48 -0.19 7.44 -23.81
C GLU A 48 -1.53 8.21 -23.68
N SER A 49 -1.62 9.25 -22.86
CA SER A 49 -2.90 9.99 -22.74
C SER A 49 -2.65 11.47 -22.52
N THR A 50 -2.64 12.21 -23.63
CA THR A 50 -3.02 13.62 -23.61
C THR A 50 -4.50 13.67 -23.22
N ASN A 51 -4.80 14.47 -22.19
CA ASN A 51 -6.12 14.74 -21.60
C ASN A 51 -6.64 13.61 -20.69
N ASP A 52 -6.61 13.86 -19.38
CA ASP A 52 -7.83 13.96 -18.55
C ASP A 52 -7.44 13.97 -17.06
N ASP A 53 -7.75 15.10 -16.45
CA ASP A 53 -8.29 15.29 -15.10
C ASP A 53 -7.71 14.46 -13.95
N GLU A 54 -6.91 15.19 -13.17
CA GLU A 54 -6.97 15.24 -11.71
C GLU A 54 -8.35 14.88 -11.13
N THR A 55 -8.54 13.59 -10.82
CA THR A 55 -9.59 13.15 -9.91
C THR A 55 -8.96 12.52 -8.67
N SER A 56 -8.92 13.37 -7.64
CA SER A 56 -8.97 12.97 -6.24
C SER A 56 -10.22 12.12 -6.00
N GLU A 57 -10.09 10.79 -5.95
CA GLU A 57 -11.11 9.96 -5.31
C GLU A 57 -10.90 9.96 -3.79
N ASN A 58 -11.54 10.96 -3.19
CA ASN A 58 -12.11 10.89 -1.86
C ASN A 58 -13.33 9.94 -1.94
N SER A 59 -13.28 8.82 -1.25
CA SER A 59 -14.40 7.91 -0.99
C SER A 59 -14.09 7.29 0.38
N SER A 60 -14.89 7.39 1.43
CA SER A 60 -16.31 7.67 1.55
C SER A 60 -16.64 7.87 3.04
N ASP A 61 -16.99 9.09 3.44
CA ASP A 61 -17.86 9.36 4.59
C ASP A 61 -19.19 9.79 3.98
N THR A 62 -20.20 8.92 3.95
CA THR A 62 -21.66 9.20 3.91
C THR A 62 -22.43 7.87 3.78
N GLU A 63 -22.70 7.23 4.92
CA GLU A 63 -23.88 6.39 5.22
C GLU A 63 -24.10 6.65 6.74
N GLU A 64 -25.23 7.09 7.30
CA GLU A 64 -26.64 7.11 6.90
C GLU A 64 -27.31 8.36 7.50
N SER A 65 -28.29 8.90 6.78
CA SER A 65 -29.35 9.75 7.33
C SER A 65 -30.67 9.07 7.01
N TYR A 66 -31.36 8.52 8.02
CA TYR A 66 -32.82 8.55 8.14
C TYR A 66 -33.23 8.46 9.61
#